data_AF-A0A1V4W3Q0-F1
#
_entry.id   AF-A0A1V4W3Q0-F1
#
_cell.length_a   1.000
_cell.length_b   1.000
_cell.length_c   1.000
_cell.angle_alpha   90.00
_cell.angle_beta   90.00
_cell.angle_gamma   90.00
#
_symmetry.space_group_name_H-M   'P 1'
#
loop_
_entity.id
_entity.type
_entity.pdbx_description
1 polymer ?
#
loop_
_entity_poly.entity_id
_entity_poly.type
_entity_poly.pdbx_seq_one_letter_code
_entity_poly.pdbx_strand_id
1 'polypeptide(L)'
;MTVIELCRRAKGLSGVQLAKNLNLSRVVVSKIETGHKTWPRLRRDVSEALGVNEDVLFDETGRARVVPESELLKLLITKVN
;
A
#
# COMPACT_ATOMS: atom_id res chain seq x y z
N MET A 1 6.77 6.98 -1.19
CA MET A 1 5.65 6.10 -1.61
C MET A 1 5.69 4.85 -0.75
N THR A 2 4.55 4.40 -0.23
CA THR A 2 4.46 3.13 0.51
C THR A 2 4.29 1.94 -0.43
N VAL A 3 4.61 0.73 0.04
CA VAL A 3 4.38 -0.51 -0.72
C VAL A 3 2.89 -0.66 -1.06
N ILE A 4 2.00 -0.29 -0.13
CA ILE A 4 0.54 -0.26 -0.33
C ILE A 4 0.17 0.67 -1.49
N GLU A 5 0.69 1.89 -1.49
CA GLU A 5 0.45 2.86 -2.57
C GLU A 5 0.97 2.35 -3.92
N LEU A 6 2.17 1.75 -3.94
CA LEU A 6 2.76 1.16 -5.14
C LEU A 6 1.88 0.03 -5.69
N CYS A 7 1.51 -0.95 -4.86
CA CYS A 7 0.66 -2.08 -5.26
C CYS A 7 -0.71 -1.61 -5.76
N ARG A 8 -1.32 -0.65 -5.07
CA ARG A 8 -2.59 -0.06 -5.48
C ARG A 8 -2.49 0.57 -6.88
N ARG A 9 -1.46 1.39 -7.11
CA ARG A 9 -1.23 2.04 -8.41
C ARG A 9 -0.91 1.01 -9.51
N ALA A 10 -0.14 -0.03 -9.21
CA ALA A 10 0.16 -1.12 -10.14
C ALA A 10 -1.11 -1.88 -10.57
N LYS A 11 -2.13 -1.95 -9.71
CA LYS A 11 -3.45 -2.49 -10.04
C LYS A 11 -4.41 -1.50 -10.71
N GLY A 12 -3.95 -0.29 -11.03
CA GLY A 12 -4.78 0.76 -11.64
C GLY A 12 -5.86 1.31 -10.69
N LEU A 13 -5.75 1.07 -9.39
CA LEU A 13 -6.73 1.53 -8.41
C LEU A 13 -6.38 2.95 -7.94
N SER A 14 -7.37 3.84 -7.89
CA SER A 14 -7.29 5.09 -7.13
C SER A 14 -7.45 4.81 -5.63
N GLY A 15 -7.00 5.75 -4.79
CA GLY A 15 -7.21 5.64 -3.34
C GLY A 15 -8.70 5.59 -2.94
N VAL A 16 -9.59 6.17 -3.75
CA VAL A 16 -11.05 6.09 -3.54
C VAL A 16 -11.58 4.70 -3.87
N GLN A 17 -11.09 4.07 -4.95
CA GLN A 17 -11.49 2.70 -5.30
C GLN A 17 -11.02 1.69 -4.26
N LEU A 18 -9.78 1.78 -3.78
CA LEU A 18 -9.32 0.91 -2.69
C LEU A 18 -10.17 1.10 -1.43
N ALA A 19 -10.51 2.35 -1.09
CA ALA A 19 -11.38 2.63 0.05
C ALA A 19 -12.76 1.98 -0.11
N LYS A 20 -13.36 2.06 -1.30
CA LYS A 20 -14.64 1.40 -1.61
C LYS A 20 -14.54 -0.12 -1.48
N ASN A 21 -13.47 -0.73 -1.99
CA ASN A 21 -13.27 -2.19 -1.90
C ASN A 21 -13.15 -2.67 -0.45
N LEU A 22 -12.58 -1.84 0.44
CA LEU A 22 -12.43 -2.13 1.86
C LEU A 22 -13.64 -1.71 2.70
N ASN A 23 -14.66 -1.10 2.09
CA ASN A 23 -15.78 -0.46 2.79
C ASN A 23 -15.33 0.58 3.84
N LEU A 24 -14.37 1.44 3.46
CA LEU A 24 -13.78 2.49 4.30
C LEU A 24 -13.92 3.87 3.66
N SER A 25 -13.69 4.92 4.45
CA SER A 25 -13.52 6.26 3.91
C SER A 25 -12.13 6.43 3.25
N ARG A 26 -12.03 7.34 2.27
CA ARG A 26 -10.75 7.69 1.64
C ARG A 26 -9.70 8.16 2.65
N VAL A 27 -10.14 8.82 3.72
CA VAL A 27 -9.27 9.32 4.79
C VAL A 27 -8.57 8.16 5.50
N VAL A 28 -9.26 7.04 5.75
CA VAL A 28 -8.64 5.87 6.37
C VAL A 28 -7.54 5.30 5.48
N VAL A 29 -7.81 5.12 4.18
CA VAL A 29 -6.77 4.66 3.23
C VAL A 29 -5.59 5.63 3.16
N SER A 30 -5.85 6.94 3.16
CA SER A 30 -4.79 7.95 3.18
C SER A 30 -3.92 7.85 4.45
N LYS A 31 -4.53 7.63 5.61
CA LYS A 31 -3.81 7.43 6.87
C LYS A 31 -2.90 6.19 6.83
N ILE A 32 -3.41 5.08 6.27
CA ILE A 32 -2.61 3.87 6.05
C ILE A 32 -1.41 4.17 5.13
N GLU A 33 -1.66 4.79 3.98
CA GLU A 33 -0.63 5.11 2.97
C GLU A 33 0.40 6.14 3.46
N THR A 34 0.10 6.90 4.52
CA THR A 34 0.99 7.88 5.15
C THR A 34 1.65 7.35 6.43
N GLY A 35 1.53 6.05 6.73
CA GLY A 35 2.28 5.39 7.80
C GLY A 35 1.61 5.40 9.18
N HIS A 36 0.32 5.68 9.27
CA HIS A 36 -0.41 5.51 10.53
C HIS A 36 -0.47 4.03 10.92
N LYS A 37 -0.37 3.76 12.21
CA LYS A 37 -0.49 2.40 12.74
C LYS A 37 -1.87 1.82 12.41
N THR A 38 -1.87 0.63 11.84
CA THR A 38 -3.05 -0.06 11.34
C THR A 38 -3.32 -1.33 12.15
N TRP A 39 -4.58 -1.54 12.55
CA TRP A 39 -4.97 -2.68 13.39
C TRP A 39 -4.89 -4.01 12.63
N PRO A 40 -4.63 -5.16 13.29
CA PRO A 40 -4.44 -6.45 12.62
C PRO A 40 -5.56 -6.87 11.68
N ARG A 41 -6.83 -6.62 12.02
CA ARG A 41 -7.95 -6.93 11.11
C ARG A 41 -7.85 -6.15 9.80
N LEU A 42 -7.64 -4.84 9.89
CA LEU A 42 -7.55 -3.97 8.72
C LEU A 42 -6.30 -4.26 7.86
N ARG A 43 -5.20 -4.72 8.48
CA ARG A 43 -4.01 -5.16 7.72
C ARG A 43 -4.31 -6.39 6.86
N ARG A 44 -5.05 -7.36 7.40
CA ARG A 44 -5.54 -8.53 6.65
C ARG A 44 -6.49 -8.12 5.51
N ASP A 45 -7.46 -7.26 5.79
CA ASP A 45 -8.40 -6.79 4.77
C ASP A 45 -7.65 -6.09 3.60
N VAL A 46 -6.63 -5.28 3.90
CA VAL A 46 -5.79 -4.63 2.89
C VAL A 46 -4.95 -5.66 2.11
N SER A 47 -4.39 -6.65 2.81
CA SER A 47 -3.62 -7.76 2.21
C SER A 47 -4.47 -8.55 1.21
N GLU A 48 -5.69 -8.91 1.59
CA GLU A 48 -6.65 -9.60 0.72
C GLU A 48 -7.06 -8.73 -0.47
N ALA A 49 -7.44 -7.47 -0.23
CA ALA A 49 -7.85 -6.55 -1.30
C ALA A 49 -6.75 -6.30 -2.33
N LEU A 50 -5.49 -6.29 -1.90
CA LEU A 50 -4.33 -6.12 -2.78
C LEU A 50 -3.76 -7.45 -3.27
N GLY A 51 -4.15 -8.60 -2.72
CA GLY A 51 -3.56 -9.90 -3.05
C GLY A 51 -2.05 -9.96 -2.79
N VAL A 52 -1.60 -9.32 -1.71
CA VAL A 52 -0.17 -9.24 -1.33
C VAL A 52 -0.07 -9.56 0.15
N ASN A 53 0.89 -10.39 0.53
CA ASN A 53 1.09 -10.80 1.93
C ASN A 53 1.25 -9.59 2.87
N GLU A 54 0.71 -9.73 4.08
CA GLU A 54 0.68 -8.66 5.08
C GLU A 54 2.08 -8.17 5.48
N ASP A 55 3.06 -9.06 5.57
CA ASP A 55 4.46 -8.80 5.93
C ASP A 55 5.23 -7.97 4.88
N VAL A 56 4.79 -8.04 3.62
CA VAL A 56 5.29 -7.21 2.52
C VAL A 56 4.70 -5.79 2.61
N LEU A 57 3.44 -5.67 3.03
CA LEU A 57 2.73 -4.39 3.08
C LEU A 57 3.01 -3.60 4.35
N PHE A 58 3.15 -4.29 5.48
CA PHE A 58 3.27 -3.70 6.81
C PHE A 58 4.53 -4.18 7.53
N ASP A 59 5.09 -3.30 8.37
CA ASP A 59 6.14 -3.66 9.32
C ASP A 59 5.58 -4.32 10.59
N GLU A 60 6.47 -4.78 11.45
CA GLU A 60 6.17 -5.40 12.74
C GLU A 60 5.42 -4.47 13.71
N THR A 61 5.46 -3.16 13.49
CA THR A 61 4.72 -2.17 14.28
C THR A 61 3.31 -1.91 13.75
N GLY A 62 2.97 -2.49 12.59
CA GLY A 62 1.69 -2.34 11.91
C GLY A 62 1.60 -1.08 11.06
N ARG A 63 2.73 -0.50 10.64
CA ARG A 63 2.78 0.66 9.73
C ARG A 63 3.12 0.20 8.32
N ALA A 64 2.64 0.93 7.32
CA ALA A 64 2.93 0.61 5.92
C ALA A 64 4.43 0.73 5.63
N ARG A 65 5.01 -0.29 5.00
CA ARG A 65 6.41 -0.24 4.57
C ARG A 65 6.58 0.84 3.50
N VAL A 66 7.71 1.53 3.56
CA VAL A 66 8.12 2.51 2.54
C VAL A 66 8.96 1.80 1.49
N VAL A 67 8.73 2.11 0.21
CA VAL A 67 9.61 1.62 -0.86
C VAL A 67 10.92 2.43 -0.79
N PRO A 68 12.10 1.78 -0.64
CA PRO A 68 13.37 2.49 -0.65
C PRO A 68 13.56 3.28 -1.95
N GLU A 69 14.16 4.47 -1.86
CA GLU A 69 14.40 5.32 -3.03
C GLU A 69 15.23 4.63 -4.10
N SER A 70 16.22 3.83 -3.69
CA SER A 70 17.05 3.01 -4.58
C SER A 70 16.23 2.05 -5.44
N GLU A 71 15.16 1.45 -4.91
CA GLU A 71 14.28 0.55 -5.65
C GLU A 71 13.36 1.32 -6.62
N LEU A 72 12.93 2.53 -6.24
CA LEU A 72 12.18 3.41 -7.14
C LEU A 72 13.01 3.84 -8.34
N LEU A 73 14.28 4.19 -8.12
CA LEU A 73 15.21 4.58 -9.18
C LEU A 73 15.47 3.42 -10.15
N LYS A 74 15.64 2.19 -9.65
CA LYS A 74 15.79 1.00 -10.50
C LYS A 74 14.58 0.82 -11.43
N LEU A 75 13.36 0.92 -10.91
CA LEU A 75 12.13 0.79 -11.70
C LEU A 75 12.02 1.83 -12.81
N LEU A 76 12.48 3.06 -12.57
CA LEU A 76 12.48 4.12 -13.57
C LEU A 76 13.51 3.87 -14.66
N ILE A 77 14.74 3.47 -14.29
CA ILE A 77 15.82 3.20 -15.25
C ILE A 77 15.47 2.00 -16.15
N THR A 78 14.85 0.95 -15.61
CA THR A 78 14.46 -0.24 -16.41
C THR A 78 13.34 0.00 -17.41
N LYS A 79 12.58 1.09 -17.28
CA LYS A 79 11.48 1.44 -18.22
C LYS A 79 11.94 2.28 -19.41
N VAL A 80 13.20 2.71 -19.43
CA VAL A 80 13.78 3.58 -20.46
C VAL A 80 14.57 2.78 -21.52
N ASN A 81 14.67 1.45 -21.35
CA ASN A 81 15.18 0.51 -22.35
C ASN A 81 14.03 -0.29 -22.98
#